data_AF-A0A9C9ET51-F1
#
_entry.id   AF-A0A9C9ET51-F1
#
_cell.length_a   1.000
_cell.length_b   1.000
_cell.length_c   1.000
_cell.angle_alpha   90.00
_cell.angle_beta   90.00
_cell.angle_gamma   90.00
#
_symmetry.space_group_name_H-M   'P 1'
#
loop_
_entity.id
_entity.type
_entity.pdbx_description
1 polymer ?
#
loop_
_entity_poly.entity_id
_entity_poly.type
_entity_poly.pdbx_seq_one_letter_code
_entity_poly.pdbx_strand_id
1 'polypeptide(L)' 'RDVRNIRVHKVGPNRFLDIDVLVDGDISVTTGHVIATRVHEELKRGVDKVGDVMVHIEPYEAEEEKHA' A
#
# COMPACT_ATOMS: atom_id res chain seq x y z
N ARG A 1 -3.02 10.84 -6.84
CA ARG A 1 -2.88 10.06 -5.60
C ARG A 1 -1.63 9.22 -5.75
N ASP A 2 -0.69 9.32 -4.81
CA ASP A 2 0.70 8.87 -4.97
C ASP A 2 0.96 7.57 -4.19
N VAL A 3 2.05 6.88 -4.52
CA VAL A 3 2.45 5.62 -3.89
C VAL A 3 3.89 5.75 -3.40
N ARG A 4 4.15 5.36 -2.16
CA ARG A 4 5.48 5.42 -1.53
C ARG A 4 5.93 4.03 -1.06
N ASN A 5 7.23 3.93 -0.79
CA ASN A 5 7.88 2.78 -0.17
C ASN A 5 7.49 1.41 -0.76
N ILE A 6 7.57 1.27 -2.08
CA ILE A 6 7.30 -0.02 -2.73
C ILE A 6 8.48 -0.97 -2.46
N ARG A 7 8.22 -2.02 -1.68
CA ARG A 7 9.18 -3.07 -1.34
C ARG A 7 8.73 -4.41 -1.90
N VAL A 8 9.70 -5.18 -2.39
CA VAL A 8 9.47 -6.53 -2.93
C VAL A 8 10.42 -7.50 -2.27
N HIS A 9 9.85 -8.49 -1.58
CA HIS A 9 10.58 -9.59 -0.96
C HIS A 9 10.38 -10.86 -1.78
N LYS A 10 11.47 -11.49 -2.21
CA LYS A 10 11.40 -12.79 -2.89
C LYS A 10 11.60 -13.91 -1.89
N VAL A 11 10.64 -14.83 -1.81
CA VAL A 11 10.72 -16.03 -0.97
C VAL A 11 10.44 -17.23 -1.86
N GLY A 12 11.49 -17.99 -2.18
CA GLY A 12 11.42 -19.08 -3.14
C GLY A 12 10.90 -18.58 -4.51
N PRO A 13 9.84 -19.20 -5.08
CA PRO A 13 9.26 -18.75 -6.34
C PRO A 13 8.36 -17.51 -6.19
N ASN A 14 7.96 -17.17 -4.97
CA ASN A 14 6.94 -16.16 -4.69
C ASN A 14 7.53 -14.79 -4.38
N ARG A 15 6.72 -13.75 -4.62
CA ARG A 15 6.99 -12.35 -4.31
C ARG A 15 6.00 -11.86 -3.26
N PHE A 16 6.49 -11.12 -2.28
CA PHE A 16 5.68 -10.46 -1.25
C PHE A 16 5.89 -8.97 -1.41
N LEU A 17 4.79 -8.23 -1.52
CA LEU A 17 4.81 -6.81 -1.80
C LEU A 17 4.39 -6.05 -0.54
N ASP A 18 5.06 -4.94 -0.27
CA ASP A 18 4.70 -3.98 0.78
C ASP A 18 4.70 -2.59 0.14
N ILE A 19 3.60 -1.87 0.30
CA ILE A 19 3.29 -0.66 -0.46
C ILE A 19 2.52 0.32 0.43
N ASP A 20 2.95 1.58 0.40
CA ASP A 20 2.26 2.67 1.08
C ASP A 20 1.46 3.48 0.05
N VAL A 21 0.15 3.59 0.26
CA VAL A 21 -0.75 4.35 -0.63
C VAL A 21 -1.17 5.61 0.09
N LEU A 22 -0.83 6.76 -0.50
CA LEU A 22 -1.19 8.04 0.06
C LEU A 22 -2.64 8.39 -0.26
N VAL A 23 -3.38 8.85 0.74
CA VAL A 23 -4.79 9.25 0.64
C VAL A 23 -5.03 10.58 1.33
N ASP A 24 -6.20 11.16 1.10
CA ASP A 24 -6.65 12.30 1.89
C ASP A 24 -6.81 11.86 3.37
N GLY A 25 -6.27 12.62 4.32
CA GLY A 25 -6.29 12.26 5.74
C GLY A 25 -7.68 12.29 6.37
N ASP A 26 -8.64 12.97 5.73
CA ASP A 26 -10.01 13.07 6.23
C ASP A 26 -10.92 11.92 5.76
N ILE A 27 -10.40 10.93 5.04
CA ILE A 27 -11.21 9.77 4.63
C ILE A 27 -11.56 8.90 5.84
N SER A 28 -12.72 8.25 5.77
CA SER A 28 -13.08 7.24 6.76
C SER A 28 -12.19 6.01 6.67
N VAL A 29 -11.99 5.33 7.81
CA VAL A 29 -11.30 4.03 7.88
C VAL A 29 -11.92 3.02 6.91
N THR A 30 -13.24 3.01 6.76
CA THR A 30 -13.95 2.15 5.79
C THR A 30 -13.52 2.44 4.35
N THR A 31 -13.38 3.70 3.99
CA THR A 31 -12.90 4.09 2.65
C THR A 31 -11.45 3.68 2.45
N GLY A 32 -10.60 3.87 3.47
CA GLY A 32 -9.21 3.41 3.46
C GLY A 32 -9.13 1.88 3.26
N HIS A 33 -9.95 1.10 3.96
CA HIS A 33 -10.03 -0.33 3.79
C HIS A 33 -10.42 -0.73 2.37
N VAL A 34 -11.45 -0.10 1.79
CA VAL A 34 -11.87 -0.40 0.40
C VAL A 34 -10.75 -0.10 -0.59
N ILE A 35 -10.00 1.00 -0.41
CA ILE A 35 -8.84 1.34 -1.24
C ILE A 35 -7.75 0.28 -1.10
N ALA A 36 -7.39 -0.08 0.14
CA ALA A 36 -6.35 -1.08 0.42
C ALA A 36 -6.69 -2.44 -0.20
N THR A 37 -7.93 -2.91 0.00
CA THR A 37 -8.42 -4.16 -0.59
C THR A 37 -8.35 -4.13 -2.10
N ARG A 38 -8.77 -3.04 -2.73
CA ARG A 38 -8.72 -2.92 -4.19
C ARG A 38 -7.29 -3.01 -4.71
N VAL A 39 -6.35 -2.31 -4.09
CA VAL A 39 -4.93 -2.33 -4.47
C VAL A 39 -4.34 -3.73 -4.29
N HIS A 40 -4.58 -4.36 -3.14
CA HIS A 40 -4.16 -5.73 -2.87
C HIS A 40 -4.63 -6.69 -3.98
N GLU A 41 -5.92 -6.64 -4.28
CA GLU A 41 -6.57 -7.50 -5.27
C GLU A 41 -6.07 -7.27 -6.70
N GLU A 42 -5.88 -6.01 -7.10
CA GLU A 42 -5.34 -5.67 -8.41
C GLU A 42 -3.89 -6.14 -8.57
N LEU A 43 -3.06 -6.02 -7.54
CA LEU A 43 -1.67 -6.49 -7.57
C LEU A 43 -1.56 -8.01 -7.53
N LYS A 44 -2.42 -8.67 -6.74
CA LYS A 44 -2.53 -10.12 -6.71
C LYS A 44 -2.88 -10.72 -8.08
N ARG A 45 -3.73 -10.04 -8.85
CA ARG A 45 -4.12 -10.47 -10.20
C ARG A 45 -3.14 -10.05 -11.28
N GLY A 46 -2.52 -8.88 -11.15
CA GLY A 46 -1.70 -8.27 -12.19
C GLY A 46 -0.22 -8.66 -12.16
N VAL A 47 0.27 -9.22 -11.05
CA VAL A 47 1.69 -9.55 -10.89
C VAL A 47 1.88 -11.06 -10.69
N ASP A 48 2.73 -11.64 -11.53
CA ASP A 48 3.03 -13.07 -11.46
C ASP A 48 3.69 -13.47 -10.14
N LYS A 49 3.24 -14.62 -9.62
CA LYS A 49 3.79 -15.29 -8.43
C LYS A 49 3.75 -14.44 -7.16
N VAL A 50 2.74 -13.60 -6.98
CA VAL A 50 2.55 -12.86 -5.72
C VAL A 50 2.01 -13.77 -4.63
N GLY A 51 2.87 -14.07 -3.65
CA GLY A 51 2.54 -14.79 -2.44
C GLY A 51 1.62 -13.99 -1.53
N ASP A 52 1.90 -12.70 -1.31
CA ASP A 52 0.99 -11.77 -0.63
C ASP A 52 1.29 -10.28 -0.92
N VAL A 53 0.34 -9.40 -0.61
CA VAL A 53 0.48 -7.93 -0.70
C VAL A 53 0.00 -7.27 0.60
N MET A 54 0.91 -6.58 1.27
CA MET A 54 0.59 -5.68 2.37
C MET A 54 0.41 -4.26 1.81
N VAL A 55 -0.67 -3.60 2.19
CA VAL A 55 -0.98 -2.23 1.76
C VAL A 55 -1.20 -1.39 3.00
N HIS A 56 -0.36 -0.38 3.21
CA HIS A 56 -0.58 0.65 4.21
C HIS A 56 -1.28 1.85 3.57
N ILE A 57 -2.23 2.42 4.31
CA ILE A 57 -2.91 3.65 3.94
C ILE A 57 -2.34 4.76 4.81
N GLU A 58 -1.71 5.75 4.17
CA GLU A 58 -1.12 6.89 4.85
C GLU A 58 -1.76 8.18 4.35
N PRO A 59 -1.99 9.19 5.21
CA PRO A 59 -2.44 10.49 4.74
C PRO A 59 -1.35 11.15 3.89
N TYR A 60 -1.74 12.05 2.98
CA TYR A 60 -0.80 13.01 2.40
C TYR A 60 -0.26 13.89 3.53
N GLU A 61 0.99 13.68 3.92
CA GLU A 61 1.70 14.70 4.67
C GLU A 61 2.01 15.86 3.72
N ALA A 62 1.49 17.05 4.03
CA ALA A 62 2.15 18.27 3.60
C ALA A 62 3.44 18.37 4.41
N GLU A 63 4.51 17.70 3.95
CA GLU A 63 5.87 17.64 4.52
C GLU A 63 5.98 17.72 6.05
N GLU A 64 6.20 16.55 6.68
CA GLU A 64 6.78 16.35 8.02
C GLU A 64 7.07 17.61 8.86
N GLU A 65 6.17 18.00 9.77
CA GLU A 65 6.64 18.44 11.10
C GLU A 65 7.13 17.18 11.82
N LYS A 66 8.41 16.86 11.62
CA LYS A 66 9.14 15.90 12.44
C LYS A 66 9.03 16.37 13.87
N HIS A 67 8.16 15.72 14.66
CA HIS A 67 8.19 15.88 16.11
C HIS A 67 9.56 15.42 16.60
N ALA A 68 10.32 16.43 17.05
CA ALA A 68 11.63 16.35 17.68
C ALA A 68 11.61 15.59 19.01
#